data_AF-A0A3N6SIN0-F1
#
_entry.id   AF-A0A3N6SIN0-F1
#
_cell.length_a   1.000
_cell.length_b   1.000
_cell.length_c   1.000
_cell.angle_alpha   90.00
_cell.angle_beta   90.00
_cell.angle_gamma   90.00
#
_symmetry.space_group_name_H-M   'P 1'
#
loop_
_entity.id
_entity.type
_entity.pdbx_description
1 polymer ?
#
loop_
_entity_poly.entity_id
_entity_poly.type
_entity_poly.pdbx_seq_one_letter_code
_entity_poly.pdbx_strand_id
1 'polypeptide(L)'
;MNVTGNKGSGIHWGGGGGNGNGGGNGSGGSSGSGNNASDELRNVGDSLAKAAGIRPNELSFYFVEDGHVKGVSRTATVGVGDDISAAVVDLGPVPQSLINSKGNGSVKARIDEQYSISTVYKGDISDARIVKLQKVIVDNAKWANSTQSGRRITKARAEIRKAREEIAIIRTVRQKQTEENEKDALNKASELISDMGEKVSAHLGEKYKSLANEIANNLKNFRGKTIRSFEDAMKSLNRITSNPGMKINKADRDALVNIWKHVNASDMANKLGNLSKAFKMADVAIKIEKVREKSIEGYETGNWSPLMLEVESWVLSGIAASIALALYSAIIGVVVLGAGAPATAVAIIGIIVAATVAALIDDKFAEKLNNEIIRPAH
;
A
#
# COMPACT_ATOMS: atom_id res chain seq x y z
N MET A 1 -47.63 -78.47 13.88
CA MET A 1 -48.33 -77.17 13.87
C MET A 1 -47.28 -76.08 14.13
N ASN A 2 -47.20 -75.11 13.19
CA ASN A 2 -46.63 -73.74 13.22
C ASN A 2 -45.52 -73.40 14.24
N VAL A 3 -44.29 -73.08 13.80
CA VAL A 3 -43.78 -71.74 13.37
C VAL A 3 -43.75 -70.76 14.54
N THR A 4 -42.60 -70.31 15.06
CA THR A 4 -41.62 -69.32 14.53
C THR A 4 -40.26 -69.54 15.24
N GLY A 5 -39.07 -69.18 14.76
CA GLY A 5 -38.66 -68.25 13.71
C GLY A 5 -37.30 -67.65 14.09
N ASN A 6 -36.26 -68.44 13.83
CA ASN A 6 -34.81 -68.21 13.95
C ASN A 6 -34.28 -66.84 13.43
N LYS A 7 -33.20 -66.32 14.02
CA LYS A 7 -32.18 -65.55 13.28
C LYS A 7 -30.79 -66.15 13.56
N GLY A 8 -30.34 -66.99 12.61
CA GLY A 8 -28.96 -67.45 12.45
C GLY A 8 -28.01 -66.27 12.20
N SER A 9 -26.78 -66.36 12.67
CA SER A 9 -25.62 -67.06 12.07
C SER A 9 -25.07 -66.30 10.85
N GLY A 10 -23.87 -65.74 10.99
CA GLY A 10 -22.64 -66.27 10.39
C GLY A 10 -22.18 -65.28 9.32
N ILE A 11 -20.92 -65.15 8.90
CA ILE A 11 -19.92 -66.16 8.57
C ILE A 11 -18.56 -65.44 8.46
N HIS A 12 -17.48 -66.17 8.78
CA HIS A 12 -16.06 -65.82 8.59
C HIS A 12 -15.51 -66.42 7.28
N TRP A 13 -14.21 -66.24 7.00
CA TRP A 13 -13.34 -66.82 5.92
C TRP A 13 -13.22 -65.93 4.66
N GLY A 14 -12.07 -65.70 4.01
CA GLY A 14 -10.69 -66.21 4.12
C GLY A 14 -10.00 -66.11 2.74
N GLY A 15 -8.70 -65.75 2.71
CA GLY A 15 -7.66 -66.16 1.75
C GLY A 15 -7.74 -65.85 0.23
N GLY A 16 -6.61 -65.40 -0.35
CA GLY A 16 -6.32 -65.53 -1.79
C GLY A 16 -5.29 -64.54 -2.33
N GLY A 17 -4.05 -64.99 -2.57
CA GLY A 17 -3.00 -64.22 -3.25
C GLY A 17 -3.02 -64.37 -4.77
N GLY A 18 -2.39 -63.44 -5.48
CA GLY A 18 -2.16 -63.49 -6.93
C GLY A 18 -1.34 -62.31 -7.44
N ASN A 19 -0.15 -62.60 -7.96
CA ASN A 19 0.78 -61.70 -8.65
C ASN A 19 0.18 -61.03 -9.91
N GLY A 20 0.72 -59.87 -10.29
CA GLY A 20 0.90 -59.57 -11.73
C GLY A 20 0.77 -58.14 -12.21
N ASN A 21 1.93 -57.50 -12.33
CA ASN A 21 2.39 -56.71 -13.48
C ASN A 21 2.07 -55.21 -13.58
N GLY A 22 3.14 -54.48 -13.91
CA GLY A 22 3.21 -53.03 -14.02
C GLY A 22 2.48 -52.45 -15.22
N GLY A 23 2.11 -51.19 -15.05
CA GLY A 23 1.71 -50.27 -16.09
C GLY A 23 2.17 -48.88 -15.68
N GLY A 24 3.41 -48.55 -16.01
CA GLY A 24 3.84 -47.16 -16.04
C GLY A 24 3.06 -46.46 -17.15
N ASN A 25 2.44 -45.33 -16.80
CA ASN A 25 2.04 -44.34 -17.77
C ASN A 25 2.56 -42.98 -17.28
N GLY A 26 3.75 -42.62 -17.74
CA GLY A 26 4.24 -41.26 -17.69
C GLY A 26 3.60 -40.44 -18.81
N SER A 27 3.23 -39.20 -18.49
CA SER A 27 2.98 -38.04 -19.37
C SER A 27 1.83 -37.23 -18.74
N GLY A 28 1.95 -35.93 -18.43
CA GLY A 28 2.94 -34.98 -18.89
C GLY A 28 3.01 -33.77 -17.95
N GLY A 29 4.06 -32.98 -18.15
CA GLY A 29 4.35 -31.82 -17.35
C GLY A 29 3.19 -30.82 -17.29
N SER A 30 2.90 -30.40 -16.07
CA SER A 30 2.73 -28.99 -15.81
C SER A 30 3.68 -28.65 -14.68
N SER A 31 4.88 -28.21 -15.05
CA SER A 31 5.66 -27.27 -14.24
C SER A 31 4.87 -25.96 -14.19
N GLY A 32 3.73 -26.01 -13.50
CA GLY A 32 3.00 -24.83 -13.07
C GLY A 32 3.76 -24.31 -11.85
N SER A 33 4.50 -23.23 -12.05
CA SER A 33 4.94 -22.35 -10.96
C SER A 33 3.70 -21.72 -10.31
N GLY A 34 2.91 -22.54 -9.62
CA GLY A 34 1.75 -22.16 -8.83
C GLY A 34 2.19 -21.91 -7.39
N ASN A 35 1.71 -20.81 -6.83
CA ASN A 35 1.99 -20.27 -5.50
C ASN A 35 2.08 -21.30 -4.34
N ASN A 36 3.19 -22.04 -4.20
CA ASN A 36 3.47 -22.94 -3.06
C ASN A 36 3.29 -22.22 -1.70
N ALA A 37 3.56 -20.92 -1.71
CA ALA A 37 3.34 -19.97 -0.64
C ALA A 37 1.89 -19.97 -0.06
N SER A 38 0.87 -19.88 -0.90
CA SER A 38 -0.52 -19.75 -0.43
C SER A 38 -1.05 -21.05 0.18
N ASP A 39 -0.59 -22.19 -0.31
CA ASP A 39 -1.03 -23.50 0.17
C ASP A 39 -0.38 -23.84 1.52
N GLU A 40 0.88 -23.43 1.71
CA GLU A 40 1.60 -23.60 2.98
C GLU A 40 0.99 -22.77 4.11
N LEU A 41 0.68 -21.50 3.87
CA LEU A 41 -0.01 -20.66 4.85
C LEU A 41 -1.42 -21.18 5.17
N ARG A 42 -2.13 -21.71 4.17
CA ARG A 42 -3.45 -22.31 4.38
C ARG A 42 -3.37 -23.52 5.31
N ASN A 43 -2.40 -24.40 5.09
CA ASN A 43 -2.19 -25.59 5.92
C ASN A 43 -1.78 -25.24 7.36
N VAL A 44 -0.89 -24.26 7.53
CA VAL A 44 -0.47 -23.79 8.85
C VAL A 44 -1.60 -23.09 9.58
N GLY A 45 -2.34 -22.21 8.91
CA GLY A 45 -3.51 -21.54 9.46
C GLY A 45 -4.61 -22.51 9.87
N ASP A 46 -4.90 -23.54 9.05
CA ASP A 46 -5.84 -24.61 9.39
C ASP A 46 -5.41 -25.35 10.67
N SER A 47 -4.10 -25.57 10.84
CA SER A 47 -3.55 -26.23 12.02
C SER A 47 -3.65 -25.36 13.28
N LEU A 48 -3.32 -24.07 13.17
CA LEU A 48 -3.43 -23.11 14.27
C LEU A 48 -4.88 -22.85 14.67
N ALA A 49 -5.80 -22.78 13.70
CA ALA A 49 -7.23 -22.66 13.96
C ALA A 49 -7.73 -23.86 14.78
N LYS A 50 -7.38 -25.09 14.38
CA LYS A 50 -7.73 -26.30 15.15
C LYS A 50 -7.15 -26.25 16.57
N ALA A 51 -5.90 -25.80 16.72
CA ALA A 51 -5.27 -25.65 18.04
C ALA A 51 -5.97 -24.61 18.92
N ALA A 52 -6.50 -23.54 18.32
CA ALA A 52 -7.31 -22.53 18.99
C ALA A 52 -8.79 -22.94 19.21
N GLY A 53 -9.16 -24.19 18.89
CA GLY A 53 -10.54 -24.68 19.01
C GLY A 53 -11.50 -24.15 17.94
N ILE A 54 -10.97 -23.52 16.88
CA ILE A 54 -11.73 -22.95 15.76
C ILE A 54 -11.74 -23.95 14.61
N ARG A 55 -12.91 -24.20 14.03
CA ARG A 55 -12.99 -25.08 12.86
C ARG A 55 -12.43 -24.33 11.64
N PRO A 56 -11.48 -24.88 10.86
CA PRO A 56 -10.90 -24.16 9.73
C PRO A 56 -11.92 -23.74 8.65
N ASN A 57 -13.03 -24.47 8.54
CA ASN A 57 -14.13 -24.14 7.65
C ASN A 57 -14.97 -22.94 8.11
N GLU A 58 -14.75 -22.41 9.31
CA GLU A 58 -15.29 -21.14 9.81
C GLU A 58 -14.40 -19.96 9.42
N LEU A 59 -13.22 -20.21 8.84
CA LEU A 59 -12.28 -19.18 8.40
C LEU A 59 -12.18 -19.15 6.87
N SER A 60 -12.27 -17.95 6.31
CA SER A 60 -12.26 -17.70 4.87
C SER A 60 -10.87 -17.92 4.29
N PHE A 61 -9.85 -17.32 4.90
CA PHE A 61 -8.43 -17.45 4.58
C PHE A 61 -7.58 -17.00 5.78
N TYR A 62 -6.26 -17.14 5.65
CA TYR A 62 -5.27 -16.74 6.65
C TYR A 62 -4.31 -15.72 6.07
N PHE A 63 -3.77 -14.87 6.92
CA PHE A 63 -2.75 -13.89 6.56
C PHE A 63 -1.79 -13.69 7.75
N VAL A 64 -0.64 -13.08 7.50
CA VAL A 64 0.34 -12.78 8.55
C VAL A 64 0.39 -11.27 8.77
N GLU A 65 0.28 -10.86 10.02
CA GLU A 65 0.36 -9.45 10.42
C GLU A 65 1.02 -9.36 11.80
N ASP A 66 1.95 -8.44 11.97
CA ASP A 66 2.67 -8.19 13.23
C ASP A 66 3.33 -9.45 13.83
N GLY A 67 3.81 -10.37 12.99
CA GLY A 67 4.43 -11.62 13.43
C GLY A 67 3.44 -12.71 13.89
N HIS A 68 2.14 -12.50 13.67
CA HIS A 68 1.07 -13.41 14.04
C HIS A 68 0.31 -13.91 12.81
N VAL A 69 -0.20 -15.15 12.86
CA VAL A 69 -1.12 -15.69 11.88
C VAL A 69 -2.53 -15.30 12.29
N LYS A 70 -3.24 -14.59 11.41
CA LYS A 70 -4.62 -14.16 11.62
C LYS A 70 -5.56 -14.86 10.65
N GLY A 71 -6.73 -15.24 11.12
CA GLY A 71 -7.81 -15.86 10.35
C GLY A 71 -8.99 -14.92 10.18
N VAL A 72 -9.53 -14.81 8.98
CA VAL A 72 -10.75 -14.02 8.73
C VAL A 72 -11.98 -14.91 8.91
N SER A 73 -12.85 -14.55 9.84
CA SER A 73 -14.09 -15.28 10.09
C SER A 73 -15.03 -15.23 8.88
N ARG A 74 -15.68 -16.37 8.62
CA ARG A 74 -16.85 -16.44 7.77
C ARG A 74 -18.05 -15.91 8.55
N THR A 75 -18.38 -16.50 9.68
CA THR A 75 -19.68 -16.26 10.29
C THR A 75 -19.78 -14.99 11.14
N ALA A 76 -18.66 -14.45 11.61
CA ALA A 76 -18.64 -13.31 12.53
C ALA A 76 -18.23 -12.01 11.81
N THR A 77 -18.96 -10.93 12.14
CA THR A 77 -18.70 -9.58 11.65
C THR A 77 -18.64 -8.58 12.81
N VAL A 78 -17.81 -7.56 12.69
CA VAL A 78 -17.70 -6.43 13.61
C VAL A 78 -18.34 -5.20 12.94
N GLY A 79 -19.22 -4.51 13.66
CA GLY A 79 -19.85 -3.27 13.18
C GLY A 79 -19.27 -2.05 13.90
N VAL A 80 -18.90 -1.01 13.15
CA VAL A 80 -18.60 0.33 13.67
C VAL A 80 -19.37 1.34 12.82
N GLY A 81 -20.44 1.92 13.38
CA GLY A 81 -21.38 2.73 12.60
C GLY A 81 -22.12 1.90 11.53
N ASP A 82 -22.23 2.43 10.32
CA ASP A 82 -22.84 1.75 9.16
C ASP A 82 -21.89 0.75 8.47
N ASP A 83 -20.63 0.67 8.92
CA ASP A 83 -19.64 -0.24 8.36
C ASP A 83 -19.61 -1.57 9.09
N ILE A 84 -19.78 -2.65 8.32
CA ILE A 84 -19.71 -4.04 8.77
C ILE A 84 -18.47 -4.70 8.15
N SER A 85 -17.53 -5.12 8.98
CA SER A 85 -16.29 -5.80 8.58
C SER A 85 -16.26 -7.23 9.13
N ALA A 86 -15.43 -8.10 8.57
CA ALA A 86 -15.31 -9.48 9.05
C ALA A 86 -14.53 -9.47 10.36
N ALA A 87 -14.91 -10.34 11.29
CA ALA A 87 -14.12 -10.52 12.49
C ALA A 87 -12.79 -11.19 12.13
N VAL A 88 -11.69 -10.56 12.53
CA VAL A 88 -10.35 -11.13 12.42
C VAL A 88 -10.00 -11.78 13.75
N VAL A 89 -9.50 -13.01 13.70
CA VAL A 89 -9.05 -13.75 14.88
C VAL A 89 -7.55 -13.95 14.80
N ASP A 90 -6.85 -13.56 15.84
CA ASP A 90 -5.44 -13.89 16.03
C ASP A 90 -5.31 -15.36 16.45
N LEU A 91 -4.59 -16.15 15.66
CA LEU A 91 -4.39 -17.59 15.88
C LEU A 91 -3.04 -17.89 16.54
N GLY A 92 -2.25 -16.85 16.84
CA GLY A 92 -0.95 -16.96 17.49
C GLY A 92 0.23 -16.62 16.58
N PRO A 93 1.46 -16.71 17.12
CA PRO A 93 2.67 -16.33 16.42
C PRO A 93 2.91 -17.20 15.18
N VAL A 94 3.59 -16.63 14.19
CA VAL A 94 4.02 -17.35 12.99
C VAL A 94 4.91 -18.54 13.37
N PRO A 95 4.53 -19.80 13.02
CA PRO A 95 5.33 -20.96 13.34
C PRO A 95 6.67 -21.01 12.59
N GLN A 96 7.66 -21.64 13.21
CA GLN A 96 9.01 -21.77 12.68
C GLN A 96 9.06 -22.54 11.35
N SER A 97 8.04 -23.34 11.03
CA SER A 97 7.92 -23.98 9.72
C SER A 97 7.70 -22.98 8.59
N LEU A 98 7.07 -21.84 8.88
CA LEU A 98 6.95 -20.73 7.93
C LEU A 98 8.24 -19.88 7.94
N ILE A 99 9.00 -19.84 9.04
CA ILE A 99 10.22 -19.03 9.20
C ILE A 99 11.45 -19.78 8.66
N ASN A 100 12.18 -19.23 7.69
CA ASN A 100 13.35 -19.94 7.13
C ASN A 100 14.54 -19.97 8.13
N SER A 101 15.20 -21.11 8.28
CA SER A 101 16.41 -21.30 9.07
C SER A 101 17.60 -21.66 8.17
N LYS A 102 18.28 -20.63 7.62
CA LYS A 102 19.73 -20.60 7.28
C LYS A 102 20.04 -19.43 6.33
N GLY A 103 20.98 -18.59 6.75
CA GLY A 103 21.75 -17.71 5.88
C GLY A 103 21.15 -16.33 5.64
N ASN A 104 22.00 -15.31 5.76
CA ASN A 104 21.75 -13.96 5.25
C ASN A 104 21.20 -14.04 3.82
N GLY A 105 19.96 -13.56 3.62
CA GLY A 105 19.30 -13.49 2.32
C GLY A 105 18.28 -14.60 2.07
N SER A 106 17.01 -14.20 1.91
CA SER A 106 15.88 -15.00 1.40
C SER A 106 15.14 -15.87 2.42
N VAL A 107 14.33 -15.22 3.26
CA VAL A 107 13.33 -15.90 4.07
C VAL A 107 12.17 -16.40 3.18
N LYS A 108 11.67 -17.62 3.38
CA LYS A 108 10.49 -18.17 2.66
C LYS A 108 9.14 -17.77 3.27
N ALA A 109 9.05 -17.54 4.58
CA ALA A 109 8.21 -16.45 5.09
C ALA A 109 9.15 -15.32 5.47
N ARG A 110 9.54 -14.51 4.50
CA ARG A 110 9.84 -13.11 4.86
C ARG A 110 8.66 -12.70 5.75
N ILE A 111 8.96 -12.19 6.94
CA ILE A 111 8.10 -11.21 7.60
C ILE A 111 8.15 -9.94 6.73
N ASP A 112 8.02 -10.11 5.42
CA ASP A 112 7.59 -9.12 4.48
C ASP A 112 6.08 -9.25 4.55
N GLU A 113 5.46 -8.11 4.37
CA GLU A 113 4.03 -7.88 4.14
C GLU A 113 3.44 -8.71 2.97
N GLN A 114 4.14 -9.72 2.43
CA GLN A 114 3.77 -10.51 1.26
C GLN A 114 2.58 -11.46 1.46
N TYR A 115 2.20 -11.79 2.69
CA TYR A 115 0.91 -12.42 2.97
C TYR A 115 -0.02 -11.43 3.64
N SER A 116 -0.22 -10.28 2.99
CA SER A 116 -1.40 -9.50 3.24
C SER A 116 -2.61 -10.18 2.60
N ILE A 117 -3.76 -9.94 3.20
CA ILE A 117 -5.08 -10.26 2.66
C ILE A 117 -5.23 -9.94 1.15
N SER A 118 -4.47 -8.96 0.63
CA SER A 118 -4.46 -8.53 -0.78
C SER A 118 -3.78 -9.52 -1.73
N THR A 119 -2.81 -10.31 -1.27
CA THR A 119 -2.12 -11.32 -2.09
C THR A 119 -2.83 -12.68 -2.07
N VAL A 120 -3.60 -12.95 -1.01
CA VAL A 120 -4.28 -14.23 -0.76
C VAL A 120 -5.71 -14.24 -1.32
N TYR A 121 -6.46 -13.15 -1.19
CA TYR A 121 -7.80 -13.04 -1.78
C TYR A 121 -7.70 -12.65 -3.26
N LYS A 122 -7.88 -13.64 -4.14
CA LYS A 122 -7.89 -13.46 -5.61
C LYS A 122 -9.28 -13.16 -6.19
N GLY A 123 -10.26 -12.86 -5.33
CA GLY A 123 -11.62 -12.54 -5.76
C GLY A 123 -11.71 -11.13 -6.36
N ASP A 124 -12.83 -10.84 -7.02
CA ASP A 124 -13.11 -9.52 -7.58
C ASP A 124 -13.32 -8.50 -6.45
N ILE A 125 -12.38 -7.56 -6.30
CA ILE A 125 -12.46 -6.50 -5.29
C ILE A 125 -13.09 -5.21 -5.84
N SER A 126 -13.72 -5.22 -7.01
CA SER A 126 -14.28 -4.03 -7.65
C SER A 126 -15.55 -3.51 -6.96
N ASP A 127 -15.87 -2.22 -7.18
CA ASP A 127 -17.13 -1.64 -6.71
C ASP A 127 -18.33 -2.35 -7.33
N ALA A 128 -18.20 -2.79 -8.58
CA ALA A 128 -19.22 -3.58 -9.26
C ALA A 128 -19.51 -4.89 -8.52
N ARG A 129 -18.49 -5.53 -7.92
CA ARG A 129 -18.70 -6.72 -7.09
C ARG A 129 -19.44 -6.39 -5.81
N ILE A 130 -19.04 -5.34 -5.10
CA ILE A 130 -19.71 -4.88 -3.87
C ILE A 130 -21.19 -4.60 -4.15
N VAL A 131 -21.50 -3.88 -5.23
CA VAL A 131 -22.89 -3.58 -5.64
C VAL A 131 -23.69 -4.85 -5.93
N LYS A 132 -23.10 -5.83 -6.63
CA LYS A 132 -23.75 -7.14 -6.86
C LYS A 132 -24.04 -7.87 -5.55
N LEU A 133 -23.10 -7.86 -4.60
CA LEU A 133 -23.27 -8.51 -3.30
C LEU A 133 -24.31 -7.80 -2.44
N GLN A 134 -24.35 -6.47 -2.46
CA GLN A 134 -25.40 -5.68 -1.81
C GLN A 134 -26.79 -6.02 -2.36
N LYS A 135 -26.92 -6.19 -3.68
CA LYS A 135 -28.17 -6.63 -4.31
C LYS A 135 -28.61 -8.01 -3.79
N VAL A 136 -27.69 -8.98 -3.66
CA VAL A 136 -28.00 -10.29 -3.07
C VAL A 136 -28.56 -10.15 -1.66
N ILE A 137 -28.03 -9.22 -0.86
CA ILE A 137 -28.51 -8.96 0.49
C ILE A 137 -29.95 -8.43 0.46
N VAL A 138 -30.22 -7.43 -0.38
CA VAL A 138 -31.53 -6.79 -0.51
C VAL A 138 -32.58 -7.80 -0.99
N ASP A 139 -32.28 -8.57 -2.06
CA ASP A 139 -33.22 -9.52 -2.66
C ASP A 139 -33.61 -10.65 -1.70
N ASN A 140 -32.71 -11.02 -0.77
CA ASN A 140 -32.95 -12.09 0.21
C ASN A 140 -33.47 -11.59 1.58
N ALA A 141 -33.46 -10.28 1.84
CA ALA A 141 -33.75 -9.70 3.16
C ALA A 141 -35.13 -10.11 3.69
N LYS A 142 -36.15 -10.07 2.84
CA LYS A 142 -37.53 -10.46 3.19
C LYS A 142 -37.61 -11.88 3.76
N TRP A 143 -36.93 -12.83 3.13
CA TRP A 143 -36.95 -14.23 3.55
C TRP A 143 -36.05 -14.46 4.77
N ALA A 144 -34.90 -13.79 4.83
CA ALA A 144 -33.95 -13.95 5.92
C ALA A 144 -34.50 -13.43 7.27
N ASN A 145 -35.30 -12.36 7.23
CA ASN A 145 -35.92 -11.73 8.40
C ASN A 145 -37.22 -12.42 8.86
N SER A 146 -37.68 -13.45 8.16
CA SER A 146 -38.84 -14.23 8.60
C SER A 146 -38.51 -15.01 9.87
N THR A 147 -39.47 -15.08 10.81
CA THR A 147 -39.41 -15.92 12.01
C THR A 147 -39.70 -17.39 11.73
N GLN A 148 -40.14 -17.71 10.51
CA GLN A 148 -40.46 -19.08 10.10
C GLN A 148 -39.19 -19.90 9.85
N SER A 149 -39.33 -21.22 9.85
CA SER A 149 -38.27 -22.17 9.51
C SER A 149 -38.57 -22.84 8.16
N GLY A 150 -37.54 -23.15 7.38
CA GLY A 150 -37.70 -23.83 6.10
C GLY A 150 -36.52 -23.65 5.16
N ARG A 151 -36.37 -24.55 4.18
CA ARG A 151 -35.23 -24.58 3.24
C ARG A 151 -34.98 -23.24 2.55
N ARG A 152 -36.05 -22.52 2.19
CA ARG A 152 -35.96 -21.20 1.53
C ARG A 152 -35.39 -20.11 2.45
N ILE A 153 -35.79 -20.11 3.72
CA ILE A 153 -35.32 -19.15 4.73
C ILE A 153 -33.86 -19.47 5.09
N THR A 154 -33.52 -20.74 5.29
CA THR A 154 -32.14 -21.18 5.53
C THR A 154 -31.24 -20.80 4.36
N LYS A 155 -31.70 -20.99 3.11
CA LYS A 155 -30.95 -20.58 1.92
C LYS A 155 -30.77 -19.06 1.86
N ALA A 156 -31.83 -18.28 2.08
CA ALA A 156 -31.75 -16.82 2.08
C ALA A 156 -30.77 -16.29 3.14
N ARG A 157 -30.82 -16.81 4.37
CA ARG A 157 -29.87 -16.46 5.44
C ARG A 157 -28.44 -16.84 5.06
N ALA A 158 -28.23 -18.00 4.44
CA ALA A 158 -26.91 -18.43 3.99
C ALA A 158 -26.35 -17.54 2.87
N GLU A 159 -27.17 -17.13 1.90
CA GLU A 159 -26.74 -16.23 0.81
C GLU A 159 -26.43 -14.81 1.31
N ILE A 160 -27.25 -14.25 2.22
CA ILE A 160 -26.92 -12.98 2.88
C ILE A 160 -25.61 -13.08 3.65
N ARG A 161 -25.41 -14.18 4.39
CA ARG A 161 -24.18 -14.39 5.16
C ARG A 161 -22.95 -14.40 4.25
N LYS A 162 -22.96 -15.20 3.17
CA LYS A 162 -21.87 -15.23 2.18
C LYS A 162 -21.62 -13.86 1.53
N ALA A 163 -22.68 -13.11 1.21
CA ALA A 163 -22.52 -11.79 0.59
C ALA A 163 -21.88 -10.78 1.55
N ARG A 164 -22.29 -10.77 2.82
CA ARG A 164 -21.69 -9.92 3.86
C ARG A 164 -20.24 -10.30 4.14
N GLU A 165 -19.97 -11.60 4.24
CA GLU A 165 -18.62 -12.18 4.34
C GLU A 165 -17.70 -11.65 3.25
N GLU A 166 -18.14 -11.75 2.00
CA GLU A 166 -17.33 -11.33 0.86
C GLU A 166 -17.13 -9.81 0.81
N ILE A 167 -18.16 -9.00 1.08
CA ILE A 167 -18.03 -7.54 1.18
C ILE A 167 -16.99 -7.16 2.24
N ALA A 168 -17.08 -7.78 3.41
CA ALA A 168 -16.16 -7.54 4.50
C ALA A 168 -14.72 -7.88 4.11
N ILE A 169 -14.49 -9.02 3.45
CA ILE A 169 -13.18 -9.39 2.92
C ILE A 169 -12.68 -8.34 1.93
N ILE A 170 -13.50 -7.95 0.95
CA ILE A 170 -13.14 -6.93 -0.05
C ILE A 170 -12.72 -5.62 0.63
N ARG A 171 -13.44 -5.17 1.66
CA ARG A 171 -13.11 -3.96 2.43
C ARG A 171 -11.74 -4.09 3.09
N THR A 172 -11.48 -5.19 3.79
CA THR A 172 -10.19 -5.41 4.46
C THR A 172 -9.04 -5.54 3.46
N VAL A 173 -9.26 -6.22 2.32
CA VAL A 173 -8.30 -6.29 1.21
C VAL A 173 -7.91 -4.89 0.72
N ARG A 174 -8.92 -4.07 0.42
CA ARG A 174 -8.71 -2.71 -0.08
C ARG A 174 -7.97 -1.85 0.92
N GLN A 175 -8.37 -1.89 2.20
CA GLN A 175 -7.70 -1.14 3.25
C GLN A 175 -6.21 -1.48 3.31
N LYS A 176 -5.88 -2.78 3.31
CA LYS A 176 -4.50 -3.25 3.36
C LYS A 176 -3.70 -2.87 2.11
N GLN A 177 -4.31 -2.96 0.93
CA GLN A 177 -3.67 -2.51 -0.30
C GLN A 177 -3.41 -1.00 -0.28
N THR A 178 -4.31 -0.20 0.30
CA THR A 178 -4.08 1.24 0.51
C THR A 178 -2.92 1.47 1.48
N GLU A 179 -2.88 0.79 2.63
CA GLU A 179 -1.79 0.91 3.62
C GLU A 179 -0.42 0.54 3.03
N GLU A 180 -0.35 -0.54 2.25
CA GLU A 180 0.86 -0.99 1.56
C GLU A 180 1.29 0.01 0.48
N ASN A 181 0.35 0.47 -0.36
CA ASN A 181 0.63 1.47 -1.38
C ASN A 181 1.12 2.78 -0.76
N GLU A 182 0.53 3.23 0.35
CA GLU A 182 1.00 4.39 1.11
C GLU A 182 2.42 4.20 1.63
N LYS A 183 2.68 3.06 2.26
CA LYS A 183 4.01 2.75 2.79
C LYS A 183 5.06 2.72 1.68
N ASP A 184 4.76 2.03 0.57
CA ASP A 184 5.66 1.92 -0.58
C ASP A 184 5.93 3.29 -1.22
N ALA A 185 4.88 4.09 -1.45
CA ALA A 185 5.00 5.44 -1.99
C ALA A 185 5.89 6.34 -1.11
N LEU A 186 5.64 6.35 0.21
CA LEU A 186 6.41 7.15 1.16
C LEU A 186 7.86 6.68 1.26
N ASN A 187 8.11 5.37 1.24
CA ASN A 187 9.46 4.82 1.21
C ASN A 187 10.20 5.27 -0.06
N LYS A 188 9.60 5.09 -1.24
CA LYS A 188 10.23 5.50 -2.51
C LYS A 188 10.45 7.00 -2.61
N ALA A 189 9.50 7.79 -2.15
CA ALA A 189 9.69 9.23 -2.07
C ALA A 189 10.79 9.60 -1.07
N SER A 190 10.91 8.92 0.08
CA SER A 190 11.98 9.16 1.05
C SER A 190 13.36 8.79 0.52
N GLU A 191 13.48 7.69 -0.23
CA GLU A 191 14.71 7.29 -0.92
C GLU A 191 15.14 8.40 -1.91
N LEU A 192 14.21 8.89 -2.74
CA LEU A 192 14.50 9.97 -3.69
C LEU A 192 14.93 11.28 -3.01
N ILE A 193 14.33 11.64 -1.88
CA ILE A 193 14.73 12.83 -1.12
C ILE A 193 16.10 12.65 -0.46
N SER A 194 16.41 11.44 0.02
CA SER A 194 17.74 11.09 0.55
C SER A 194 18.80 11.20 -0.55
N ASP A 195 18.57 10.58 -1.71
CA ASP A 195 19.47 10.60 -2.86
C ASP A 195 19.69 12.04 -3.38
N MET A 196 18.61 12.83 -3.43
CA MET A 196 18.69 14.27 -3.70
C MET A 196 19.58 14.97 -2.67
N GLY A 197 19.40 14.66 -1.39
CA GLY A 197 20.23 15.11 -0.28
C GLY A 197 21.71 14.87 -0.52
N GLU A 198 22.08 13.66 -0.95
CA GLU A 198 23.45 13.30 -1.30
C GLU A 198 23.98 14.16 -2.45
N LYS A 199 23.24 14.23 -3.57
CA LYS A 199 23.65 15.01 -4.75
C LYS A 199 23.87 16.49 -4.42
N VAL A 200 22.93 17.12 -3.74
CA VAL A 200 22.97 18.56 -3.46
C VAL A 200 23.98 18.88 -2.35
N SER A 201 24.21 17.96 -1.41
CA SER A 201 25.21 18.15 -0.34
C SER A 201 26.64 18.33 -0.87
N ALA A 202 26.95 17.88 -2.08
CA ALA A 202 28.21 18.18 -2.75
C ALA A 202 28.46 19.69 -2.93
N HIS A 203 27.39 20.50 -2.88
CA HIS A 203 27.44 21.95 -3.02
C HIS A 203 27.06 22.71 -1.74
N LEU A 204 26.19 22.13 -0.91
CA LEU A 204 25.67 22.77 0.32
C LEU A 204 26.23 22.19 1.63
N GLY A 205 27.03 21.13 1.54
CA GLY A 205 27.69 20.49 2.67
C GLY A 205 26.78 19.59 3.53
N GLU A 206 27.39 19.05 4.59
CA GLU A 206 26.79 18.04 5.46
C GLU A 206 25.52 18.49 6.20
N LYS A 207 25.40 19.79 6.51
CA LYS A 207 24.17 20.31 7.15
C LYS A 207 22.95 20.13 6.26
N TYR A 208 23.10 20.36 4.95
CA TYR A 208 22.03 20.11 3.99
C TYR A 208 21.71 18.63 3.88
N LYS A 209 22.74 17.76 3.84
CA LYS A 209 22.56 16.31 3.84
C LYS A 209 21.74 15.84 5.05
N SER A 210 22.09 16.33 6.24
CA SER A 210 21.37 16.03 7.48
C SER A 210 19.91 16.47 7.40
N LEU A 211 19.65 17.69 6.94
CA LEU A 211 18.30 18.21 6.76
C LEU A 211 17.48 17.34 5.78
N ALA A 212 18.05 17.00 4.62
CA ALA A 212 17.38 16.17 3.62
C ALA A 212 17.03 14.78 4.19
N ASN A 213 17.94 14.18 4.97
CA ASN A 213 17.69 12.92 5.67
C ASN A 213 16.58 13.05 6.73
N GLU A 214 16.51 14.17 7.45
CA GLU A 214 15.41 14.42 8.38
C GLU A 214 14.06 14.55 7.65
N ILE A 215 14.01 15.25 6.52
CA ILE A 215 12.80 15.36 5.68
C ILE A 215 12.41 13.96 5.17
N ALA A 216 13.36 13.19 4.63
CA ALA A 216 13.14 11.82 4.18
C ALA A 216 12.58 10.93 5.30
N ASN A 217 13.12 11.03 6.52
CA ASN A 217 12.63 10.29 7.68
C ASN A 217 11.22 10.72 8.10
N ASN A 218 10.89 12.01 8.03
CA ASN A 218 9.53 12.47 8.33
C ASN A 218 8.54 12.00 7.26
N LEU A 219 8.95 12.01 5.99
CA LEU A 219 8.17 11.50 4.86
C LEU A 219 7.89 9.99 5.01
N LYS A 220 8.91 9.18 5.30
CA LYS A 220 8.76 7.75 5.57
C LYS A 220 7.74 7.44 6.67
N ASN A 221 7.64 8.32 7.67
CA ASN A 221 6.74 8.20 8.82
C ASN A 221 5.46 9.05 8.68
N PHE A 222 5.06 9.41 7.45
CA PHE A 222 3.91 10.29 7.19
C PHE A 222 2.58 9.53 6.99
N ARG A 223 2.56 8.20 7.11
CA ARG A 223 1.36 7.39 6.90
C ARG A 223 0.22 7.82 7.83
N GLY A 224 -0.97 7.99 7.27
CA GLY A 224 -2.17 8.41 8.00
C GLY A 224 -2.16 9.85 8.53
N LYS A 225 -1.13 10.66 8.19
CA LYS A 225 -1.08 12.09 8.56
C LYS A 225 -1.67 12.96 7.46
N THR A 226 -2.08 14.16 7.84
CA THR A 226 -2.50 15.23 6.93
C THR A 226 -1.34 16.15 6.63
N ILE A 227 -1.26 16.67 5.40
CA ILE A 227 -0.39 17.80 5.08
C ILE A 227 -0.84 19.04 5.85
N ARG A 228 0.08 19.96 6.13
CA ARG A 228 -0.24 21.26 6.74
C ARG A 228 -1.17 22.06 5.82
N SER A 229 -1.95 22.97 6.41
CA SER A 229 -2.83 23.86 5.65
C SER A 229 -2.02 24.68 4.65
N PHE A 230 -2.65 25.09 3.54
CA PHE A 230 -2.00 25.95 2.55
C PHE A 230 -1.43 27.23 3.17
N GLU A 231 -2.17 27.89 4.07
CA GLU A 231 -1.72 29.11 4.73
C GLU A 231 -0.45 28.87 5.58
N ASP A 232 -0.44 27.79 6.36
CA ASP A 232 0.68 27.41 7.21
C ASP A 232 1.92 27.01 6.41
N ALA A 233 1.72 26.25 5.32
CA ALA A 233 2.78 25.84 4.41
C ALA A 233 3.37 27.07 3.69
N MET A 234 2.53 27.97 3.17
CA MET A 234 2.97 29.21 2.53
C MET A 234 3.72 30.12 3.50
N LYS A 235 3.29 30.21 4.76
CA LYS A 235 4.00 30.98 5.78
C LYS A 235 5.42 30.44 5.99
N SER A 236 5.59 29.13 6.09
CA SER A 236 6.92 28.49 6.21
C SER A 236 7.76 28.69 4.94
N LEU A 237 7.17 28.51 3.76
CA LEU A 237 7.87 28.67 2.49
C LEU A 237 8.32 30.12 2.26
N ASN A 238 7.47 31.10 2.55
CA ASN A 238 7.77 32.52 2.38
C ASN A 238 8.94 32.98 3.27
N ARG A 239 9.12 32.38 4.47
CA ARG A 239 10.30 32.64 5.31
C ARG A 239 11.61 32.28 4.58
N ILE A 240 11.57 31.27 3.70
CA ILE A 240 12.72 30.82 2.92
C ILE A 240 12.88 31.65 1.65
N THR A 241 11.84 31.73 0.84
CA THR A 241 11.90 32.34 -0.49
C THR A 241 12.08 33.85 -0.45
N SER A 242 11.69 34.49 0.67
CA SER A 242 11.91 35.94 0.89
C SER A 242 13.26 36.25 1.53
N ASN A 243 14.06 35.24 1.89
CA ASN A 243 15.40 35.46 2.45
C ASN A 243 16.29 36.13 1.38
N PRO A 244 16.98 37.24 1.68
CA PRO A 244 17.89 37.89 0.73
C PRO A 244 18.98 36.95 0.16
N GLY A 245 19.41 35.96 0.95
CA GLY A 245 20.35 34.92 0.52
C GLY A 245 19.80 33.95 -0.52
N MET A 246 18.48 33.96 -0.77
CA MET A 246 17.80 33.16 -1.80
C MET A 246 17.58 33.92 -3.11
N LYS A 247 18.16 35.11 -3.28
CA LYS A 247 18.01 35.87 -4.53
C LYS A 247 18.61 35.12 -5.72
N ILE A 248 17.76 34.73 -6.66
CA ILE A 248 18.16 34.02 -7.88
C ILE A 248 18.50 35.05 -8.97
N ASN A 249 19.73 35.01 -9.47
CA ASN A 249 20.12 35.83 -10.62
C ASN A 249 19.48 35.30 -11.93
N LYS A 250 19.59 36.06 -13.02
CA LYS A 250 18.97 35.70 -14.29
C LYS A 250 19.50 34.38 -14.87
N ALA A 251 20.81 34.16 -14.84
CA ALA A 251 21.42 32.96 -15.43
C ALA A 251 21.00 31.68 -14.69
N ASP A 252 21.02 31.70 -13.35
CA ASP A 252 20.54 30.59 -12.54
C ASP A 252 19.04 30.36 -12.74
N ARG A 253 18.24 31.44 -12.83
CA ARG A 253 16.80 31.34 -13.12
C ARG A 253 16.54 30.67 -14.46
N ASP A 254 17.24 31.10 -15.51
CA ASP A 254 17.09 30.53 -16.86
C ASP A 254 17.49 29.04 -16.86
N ALA A 255 18.56 28.67 -16.14
CA ALA A 255 18.97 27.27 -15.97
C ALA A 255 17.91 26.43 -15.25
N LEU A 256 17.32 26.96 -14.16
CA LEU A 256 16.27 26.31 -13.38
C LEU A 256 14.99 26.10 -14.20
N VAL A 257 14.55 27.14 -14.91
CA VAL A 257 13.40 27.05 -15.82
C VAL A 257 13.67 26.03 -16.93
N ASN A 258 14.88 26.01 -17.49
CA ASN A 258 15.24 25.04 -18.51
C ASN A 258 15.22 23.59 -17.98
N ILE A 259 15.66 23.32 -16.75
CA ILE A 259 15.53 21.99 -16.13
C ILE A 259 14.07 21.52 -16.18
N TRP A 260 13.14 22.37 -15.75
CA TRP A 260 11.71 22.04 -15.77
C TRP A 260 11.15 21.92 -17.18
N LYS A 261 11.59 22.75 -18.12
CA LYS A 261 11.13 22.67 -19.51
C LYS A 261 11.44 21.32 -20.18
N HIS A 262 12.54 20.66 -19.77
CA HIS A 262 12.94 19.33 -20.27
C HIS A 262 12.18 18.16 -19.61
N VAL A 263 11.35 18.41 -18.61
CA VAL A 263 10.52 17.35 -18.02
C VAL A 263 9.47 16.91 -19.03
N ASN A 264 9.53 15.64 -19.43
CA ASN A 264 8.44 14.96 -20.14
C ASN A 264 7.53 14.28 -19.12
N ALA A 265 6.29 14.76 -19.01
CA ALA A 265 5.34 14.27 -18.02
C ALA A 265 4.96 12.79 -18.20
N SER A 266 4.86 12.31 -19.44
CA SER A 266 4.52 10.90 -19.71
C SER A 266 5.67 9.97 -19.34
N ASP A 267 6.90 10.32 -19.70
CA ASP A 267 8.08 9.54 -19.36
C ASP A 267 8.30 9.50 -17.84
N MET A 268 8.09 10.63 -17.16
CA MET A 268 8.19 10.69 -15.71
C MET A 268 7.07 9.88 -15.05
N ALA A 269 5.83 9.96 -15.53
CA ALA A 269 4.73 9.12 -15.01
C ALA A 269 5.05 7.63 -15.12
N ASN A 270 5.62 7.19 -16.25
CA ASN A 270 6.06 5.81 -16.44
C ASN A 270 7.18 5.42 -15.47
N LYS A 271 8.19 6.27 -15.30
CA LYS A 271 9.29 6.04 -14.34
C LYS A 271 8.77 5.94 -12.91
N LEU A 272 7.92 6.88 -12.47
CA LEU A 272 7.33 6.85 -11.13
C LEU A 272 6.43 5.63 -10.94
N GLY A 273 5.60 5.28 -11.92
CA GLY A 273 4.78 4.08 -11.88
C GLY A 273 5.60 2.79 -11.77
N ASN A 274 6.83 2.77 -12.30
CA ASN A 274 7.75 1.64 -12.15
C ASN A 274 8.42 1.61 -10.77
N LEU A 275 8.54 2.76 -10.09
CA LEU A 275 9.06 2.83 -8.72
C LEU A 275 8.03 2.34 -7.70
N SER A 276 6.76 2.76 -7.84
CA SER A 276 5.69 2.35 -6.95
C SER A 276 4.36 2.23 -7.67
N LYS A 277 3.57 1.19 -7.33
CA LYS A 277 2.20 1.02 -7.84
C LYS A 277 1.30 2.18 -7.46
N ALA A 278 1.55 2.82 -6.31
CA ALA A 278 0.78 3.97 -5.85
C ALA A 278 0.85 5.16 -6.82
N PHE A 279 1.95 5.29 -7.57
CA PHE A 279 2.13 6.34 -8.58
C PHE A 279 1.50 6.01 -9.94
N LYS A 280 0.82 4.88 -10.10
CA LYS A 280 0.06 4.52 -11.32
C LYS A 280 -1.39 5.03 -11.30
N MET A 281 -1.69 6.01 -10.47
CA MET A 281 -3.04 6.58 -10.39
C MET A 281 -3.42 7.33 -11.67
N ALA A 282 -4.72 7.58 -11.85
CA ALA A 282 -5.21 8.36 -12.98
C ALA A 282 -4.60 9.77 -13.00
N ASP A 283 -4.43 10.32 -14.20
CA ASP A 283 -4.00 11.71 -14.43
C ASP A 283 -2.63 12.08 -13.85
N VAL A 284 -1.76 11.12 -13.51
CA VAL A 284 -0.42 11.40 -12.97
C VAL A 284 0.41 12.24 -13.94
N ALA A 285 0.33 11.99 -15.24
CA ALA A 285 1.00 12.82 -16.24
C ALA A 285 0.49 14.27 -16.19
N ILE A 286 -0.82 14.50 -16.02
CA ILE A 286 -1.39 15.85 -15.88
C ILE A 286 -0.89 16.50 -14.59
N LYS A 287 -0.82 15.76 -13.48
CA LYS A 287 -0.29 16.26 -12.19
C LYS A 287 1.17 16.67 -12.31
N ILE A 288 1.99 15.87 -13.00
CA ILE A 288 3.40 16.18 -13.29
C ILE A 288 3.51 17.45 -14.15
N GLU A 289 2.70 17.57 -15.21
CA GLU A 289 2.70 18.75 -16.07
C GLU A 289 2.36 20.01 -15.29
N LYS A 290 1.36 19.96 -14.41
CA LYS A 290 1.01 21.09 -13.54
C LYS A 290 2.11 21.43 -12.54
N VAL A 291 2.76 20.43 -11.94
CA VAL A 291 3.92 20.67 -11.07
C VAL A 291 5.04 21.35 -11.86
N ARG A 292 5.29 20.92 -13.10
CA ARG A 292 6.26 21.54 -14.01
C ARG A 292 5.91 23.00 -14.31
N GLU A 293 4.71 23.28 -14.79
CA GLU A 293 4.24 24.62 -15.13
C GLU A 293 4.31 25.57 -13.94
N LYS A 294 3.79 25.13 -12.79
CA LYS A 294 3.72 25.94 -11.57
C LYS A 294 5.09 26.11 -10.89
N SER A 295 6.01 25.17 -11.09
CA SER A 295 7.41 25.36 -10.69
C SER A 295 8.10 26.40 -11.55
N ILE A 296 7.89 26.37 -12.89
CA ILE A 296 8.38 27.41 -13.81
C ILE A 296 7.86 28.78 -13.38
N GLU A 297 6.56 28.91 -13.10
CA GLU A 297 5.98 30.15 -12.58
C GLU A 297 6.65 30.60 -11.28
N GLY A 298 6.91 29.69 -10.34
CA GLY A 298 7.61 29.98 -9.09
C GLY A 298 9.02 30.54 -9.32
N TYR A 299 9.79 30.01 -10.28
CA TYR A 299 11.11 30.55 -10.62
C TYR A 299 11.05 31.88 -11.37
N GLU A 300 10.07 32.04 -12.27
CA GLU A 300 9.94 33.25 -13.10
C GLU A 300 9.43 34.45 -12.29
N THR A 301 8.47 34.22 -11.40
CA THR A 301 7.72 35.26 -10.68
C THR A 301 8.02 35.35 -9.19
N GLY A 302 8.57 34.29 -8.59
CA GLY A 302 8.68 34.14 -7.13
C GLY A 302 7.39 33.69 -6.44
N ASN A 303 6.28 33.53 -7.17
CA ASN A 303 5.00 33.10 -6.63
C ASN A 303 4.90 31.57 -6.59
N TRP A 304 5.05 30.98 -5.41
CA TRP A 304 4.94 29.53 -5.20
C TRP A 304 3.54 29.06 -4.79
N SER A 305 2.60 29.99 -4.59
CA SER A 305 1.22 29.65 -4.20
C SER A 305 0.53 28.69 -5.18
N PRO A 306 0.61 28.88 -6.51
CA PRO A 306 -0.03 27.96 -7.45
C PRO A 306 0.44 26.52 -7.30
N LEU A 307 1.74 26.31 -7.02
CA LEU A 307 2.34 25.00 -6.81
C LEU A 307 1.82 24.34 -5.53
N MET A 308 1.82 25.07 -4.42
CA MET A 308 1.34 24.54 -3.13
C MET A 308 -0.17 24.24 -3.18
N LEU A 309 -0.97 25.08 -3.85
CA LEU A 309 -2.39 24.82 -4.11
C LEU A 309 -2.61 23.60 -4.99
N GLU A 310 -1.69 23.29 -5.93
CA GLU A 310 -1.82 22.06 -6.73
C GLU A 310 -1.78 20.83 -5.84
N VAL A 311 -0.84 20.76 -4.91
CA VAL A 311 -0.70 19.62 -4.00
C VAL A 311 -1.91 19.52 -3.07
N GLU A 312 -2.40 20.63 -2.54
CA GLU A 312 -3.63 20.65 -1.74
C GLU A 312 -4.86 20.21 -2.56
N SER A 313 -4.96 20.64 -3.81
CA SER A 313 -6.06 20.24 -4.70
C SER A 313 -6.12 18.73 -4.93
N TRP A 314 -4.97 18.03 -4.90
CA TRP A 314 -4.95 16.58 -4.99
C TRP A 314 -5.65 15.94 -3.78
N VAL A 315 -5.38 16.47 -2.59
CA VAL A 315 -6.03 16.01 -1.35
C VAL A 315 -7.53 16.31 -1.38
N LEU A 316 -7.92 17.52 -1.80
CA LEU A 316 -9.33 17.89 -1.95
C LEU A 316 -10.05 17.05 -3.01
N SER A 317 -9.34 16.54 -4.02
CA SER A 317 -9.89 15.62 -5.03
C SER A 317 -10.02 14.16 -4.53
N GLY A 318 -9.67 13.88 -3.27
CA GLY A 318 -9.82 12.58 -2.64
C GLY A 318 -8.55 11.72 -2.59
N ILE A 319 -7.38 12.26 -2.97
CA ILE A 319 -6.09 11.55 -2.81
C ILE A 319 -5.68 11.62 -1.33
N ALA A 320 -5.30 10.48 -0.74
CA ALA A 320 -4.75 10.46 0.62
C ALA A 320 -3.54 11.42 0.73
N ALA A 321 -3.48 12.22 1.80
CA ALA A 321 -2.45 13.23 1.98
C ALA A 321 -1.01 12.65 1.94
N SER A 322 -0.83 11.44 2.46
CA SER A 322 0.42 10.66 2.36
C SER A 322 0.81 10.38 0.91
N ILE A 323 -0.13 9.93 0.07
CA ILE A 323 0.11 9.69 -1.36
C ILE A 323 0.38 11.00 -2.11
N ALA A 324 -0.38 12.06 -1.83
CA ALA A 324 -0.18 13.37 -2.46
C ALA A 324 1.23 13.92 -2.15
N LEU A 325 1.65 13.88 -0.89
CA LEU A 325 2.98 14.29 -0.46
C LEU A 325 4.08 13.39 -1.05
N ALA A 326 3.88 12.07 -1.06
CA ALA A 326 4.82 11.13 -1.65
C ALA A 326 5.02 11.38 -3.15
N LEU A 327 3.92 11.57 -3.89
CA LEU A 327 3.94 11.84 -5.31
C LEU A 327 4.66 13.15 -5.60
N TYR A 328 4.30 14.23 -4.89
CA TYR A 328 4.96 15.52 -5.02
C TYR A 328 6.47 15.42 -4.77
N SER A 329 6.85 14.78 -3.66
CA SER A 329 8.24 14.55 -3.26
C SER A 329 9.02 13.71 -4.28
N ALA A 330 8.37 12.72 -4.88
CA ALA A 330 8.99 11.89 -5.91
C ALA A 330 9.21 12.67 -7.21
N ILE A 331 8.24 13.50 -7.63
CA ILE A 331 8.37 14.34 -8.84
C ILE A 331 9.58 15.25 -8.73
N ILE A 332 9.64 16.07 -7.68
CA ILE A 332 10.72 17.03 -7.48
C ILE A 332 12.07 16.33 -7.21
N GLY A 333 12.08 15.19 -6.52
CA GLY A 333 13.29 14.39 -6.31
C GLY A 333 13.87 13.89 -7.63
N VAL A 334 13.04 13.33 -8.51
CA VAL A 334 13.47 12.91 -9.86
C VAL A 334 13.99 14.09 -10.69
N VAL A 335 13.34 15.26 -10.61
CA VAL A 335 13.80 16.47 -11.31
C VAL A 335 15.19 16.89 -10.84
N VAL A 336 15.44 16.96 -9.53
CA VAL A 336 16.75 17.35 -9.00
C VAL A 336 17.82 16.32 -9.34
N LEU A 337 17.51 15.02 -9.22
CA LEU A 337 18.43 13.95 -9.58
C LEU A 337 18.79 13.97 -11.08
N GLY A 338 17.82 14.28 -11.94
CA GLY A 338 18.01 14.42 -13.38
C GLY A 338 18.62 15.75 -13.84
N ALA A 339 18.70 16.76 -12.97
CA ALA A 339 19.19 18.08 -13.33
C ALA A 339 20.69 18.06 -13.68
N GLY A 340 21.02 18.38 -14.94
CA GLY A 340 22.37 18.71 -15.39
C GLY A 340 22.51 20.23 -15.48
N ALA A 341 22.93 20.87 -14.39
CA ALA A 341 23.01 22.33 -14.28
C ALA A 341 24.26 22.78 -13.52
N PRO A 342 24.62 24.07 -13.59
CA PRO A 342 25.71 24.64 -12.79
C PRO A 342 25.50 24.39 -11.29
N ALA A 343 26.59 24.28 -10.54
CA ALA A 343 26.57 23.99 -9.10
C ALA A 343 25.66 24.95 -8.29
N THR A 344 25.65 26.23 -8.66
CA THR A 344 24.78 27.25 -8.04
C THR A 344 23.30 26.97 -8.25
N ALA A 345 22.90 26.62 -9.48
CA ALA A 345 21.52 26.23 -9.79
C ALA A 345 21.13 24.93 -9.08
N VAL A 346 22.03 23.95 -8.97
CA VAL A 346 21.80 22.70 -8.21
C VAL A 346 21.60 22.97 -6.72
N ALA A 347 22.37 23.88 -6.13
CA ALA A 347 22.19 24.31 -4.76
C ALA A 347 20.83 25.00 -4.55
N ILE A 348 20.47 25.94 -5.43
CA ILE A 348 19.21 26.70 -5.35
C ILE A 348 17.99 25.77 -5.50
N ILE A 349 17.97 24.89 -6.50
CA ILE A 349 16.87 23.94 -6.68
C ILE A 349 16.74 23.01 -5.48
N GLY A 350 17.86 22.54 -4.93
CA GLY A 350 17.86 21.69 -3.74
C GLY A 350 17.26 22.37 -2.53
N ILE A 351 17.57 23.66 -2.30
CA ILE A 351 16.97 24.43 -1.18
C ILE A 351 15.46 24.61 -1.39
N ILE A 352 15.02 25.02 -2.58
CA ILE A 352 13.60 25.29 -2.86
C ILE A 352 12.78 24.01 -2.78
N VAL A 353 13.29 22.90 -3.34
CA VAL A 353 12.62 21.60 -3.27
C VAL A 353 12.53 21.11 -1.83
N ALA A 354 13.61 21.20 -1.05
CA ALA A 354 13.56 20.86 0.37
C ALA A 354 12.55 21.74 1.12
N ALA A 355 12.51 23.05 0.83
CA ALA A 355 11.61 24.01 1.48
C ALA A 355 10.13 23.70 1.19
N THR A 356 9.78 23.40 -0.07
CA THR A 356 8.38 23.12 -0.45
C THR A 356 7.87 21.81 0.16
N VAL A 357 8.68 20.75 0.22
CA VAL A 357 8.30 19.50 0.90
C VAL A 357 8.19 19.73 2.40
N ALA A 358 9.22 20.35 2.99
CA ALA A 358 9.26 20.65 4.41
C ALA A 358 8.04 21.45 4.86
N ALA A 359 7.65 22.47 4.09
CA ALA A 359 6.51 23.32 4.39
C ALA A 359 5.19 22.55 4.54
N LEU A 360 5.00 21.46 3.76
CA LEU A 360 3.83 20.58 3.83
C LEU A 360 3.85 19.64 5.05
N ILE A 361 5.02 19.45 5.68
CA ILE A 361 5.24 18.51 6.78
C ILE A 361 5.27 19.23 8.13
N ASP A 362 6.18 20.18 8.32
CA ASP A 362 6.51 20.76 9.63
C ASP A 362 7.25 22.10 9.46
N ASP A 363 6.91 23.11 10.27
CA ASP A 363 7.49 24.44 10.17
C ASP A 363 8.94 24.52 10.67
N LYS A 364 9.36 23.61 11.54
CA LYS A 364 10.74 23.59 12.10
C LYS A 364 11.82 23.56 11.02
N PHE A 365 11.52 22.98 9.87
CA PHE A 365 12.46 22.86 8.77
C PHE A 365 12.75 24.20 8.09
N ALA A 366 11.79 25.13 8.08
CA ALA A 366 12.04 26.48 7.57
C ALA A 366 13.09 27.21 8.41
N GLU A 367 13.11 26.95 9.73
CA GLU A 367 14.11 27.54 10.63
C GLU A 367 15.49 26.96 10.37
N LYS A 368 15.60 25.64 10.24
CA LYS A 368 16.86 24.98 9.90
C LYS A 368 17.43 25.45 8.56
N LEU A 369 16.59 25.54 7.52
CA LEU A 369 17.02 26.03 6.20
C LEU A 369 17.59 27.45 6.28
N ASN A 370 16.88 28.37 6.93
CA ASN A 370 17.33 29.75 7.05
C ASN A 370 18.57 29.90 7.93
N ASN A 371 18.65 29.20 9.05
CA ASN A 371 19.70 29.43 10.03
C ASN A 371 20.98 28.63 9.73
N GLU A 372 20.86 27.46 9.09
CA GLU A 372 21.97 26.54 8.94
C GLU A 372 22.51 26.42 7.51
N ILE A 373 21.66 26.70 6.50
CA ILE A 373 21.98 26.48 5.08
C ILE A 373 22.11 27.82 4.34
N ILE A 374 21.07 28.63 4.36
CA ILE A 374 20.98 29.92 3.66
C ILE A 374 21.60 30.99 4.57
N ARG A 375 22.92 30.97 4.72
CA ARG A 375 23.60 31.95 5.59
C ARG A 375 23.14 33.37 5.21
N PRO A 376 22.76 34.22 6.18
CA PRO A 376 22.39 35.60 5.88
C PRO A 376 23.57 36.32 5.22
N ALA A 377 23.28 37.17 4.23
CA ALA A 377 24.27 38.10 3.72
C ALA A 377 24.71 39.02 4.87
N HIS A 378 25.93 38.83 5.36
CA HIS A 378 26.57 39.74 6.31
C HIS A 378 27.21 40.91 5.56
#